data_AF-A0A0V0JB67-F1
#
_entry.id   AF-A0A0V0JB67-F1
#
_cell.length_a   1.000
_cell.length_b   1.000
_cell.length_c   1.000
_cell.angle_alpha   90.00
_cell.angle_beta   90.00
_cell.angle_gamma   90.00
#
_symmetry.space_group_name_H-M   'P 1'
#
loop_
_entity.id
_entity.type
_entity.pdbx_description
1 polymer ?
#
loop_
_entity_poly.entity_id
_entity_poly.type
_entity_poly.pdbx_seq_one_letter_code
_entity_poly.pdbx_strand_id
1 'polypeptide(L)'
;LPSILDTQNKTVHRAIMSSPESSFFECPICLSTFQAPVMLACQHSFCWKCLQKYMKSDGRMCPVCRERIKGDSDITRNLLLEQLLSEKNKDSTSSVPPDRPNNFVRQTNESTKTDTIT
;
A
#
# COMPACT_ATOMS: atom_id res chain seq x y z
N LEU A 1 -7.85 -39.20 -4.50
CA LEU A 1 -7.73 -38.60 -3.14
C LEU A 1 -6.49 -37.72 -3.17
N PRO A 2 -6.61 -36.38 -3.15
CA PRO A 2 -5.43 -35.53 -3.13
C PRO A 2 -4.70 -35.74 -1.80
N SER A 3 -3.41 -36.01 -1.89
CA SER A 3 -2.48 -36.20 -0.78
C SER A 3 -2.55 -35.04 0.21
N ILE A 4 -2.46 -35.34 1.51
CA ILE A 4 -2.36 -34.35 2.59
C ILE A 4 -1.23 -33.32 2.32
N LEU A 5 -0.21 -33.72 1.54
CA LEU A 5 0.88 -32.87 1.06
C LEU A 5 0.45 -31.73 0.10
N ASP A 6 -0.58 -31.94 -0.74
CA ASP A 6 -1.03 -30.93 -1.72
C ASP A 6 -1.78 -29.77 -1.06
N THR A 7 -2.54 -30.06 0.00
CA THR A 7 -3.28 -29.03 0.73
C THR A 7 -2.33 -28.16 1.56
N GLN A 8 -1.28 -28.76 2.11
CA GLN A 8 -0.25 -28.01 2.82
C GLN A 8 0.59 -27.17 1.87
N ASN A 9 0.98 -27.67 0.68
CA ASN A 9 1.71 -26.85 -0.30
C ASN A 9 0.91 -25.62 -0.75
N LYS A 10 -0.40 -25.72 -0.99
CA LYS A 10 -1.22 -24.56 -1.36
C LYS A 10 -1.27 -23.49 -0.25
N THR A 11 -1.25 -23.91 1.00
CA THR A 11 -1.30 -23.01 2.17
C THR A 11 0.05 -22.37 2.45
N VAL A 12 1.13 -23.14 2.24
CA VAL A 12 2.52 -22.71 2.46
C VAL A 12 2.99 -21.76 1.35
N HIS A 13 2.61 -21.99 0.08
CA HIS A 13 2.94 -21.09 -1.03
C HIS A 13 2.37 -19.67 -0.85
N ARG A 14 1.20 -19.52 -0.21
CA ARG A 14 0.62 -18.19 0.05
C ARG A 14 1.36 -17.43 1.16
N ALA A 15 1.88 -18.13 2.17
CA ALA A 15 2.61 -17.53 3.28
C ALA A 15 4.04 -17.09 2.91
N ILE A 16 4.64 -17.70 1.89
CA ILE A 16 6.03 -17.42 1.48
C ILE A 16 6.13 -16.34 0.37
N MET A 17 5.02 -15.98 -0.28
CA MET A 17 5.01 -14.99 -1.38
C MET A 17 4.63 -13.56 -0.98
N SER A 18 4.40 -13.30 0.31
CA SER A 18 4.06 -11.98 0.81
C SER A 18 5.27 -11.37 1.50
N SER A 19 5.80 -10.25 0.98
CA SER A 19 6.78 -9.44 1.73
C SER A 19 6.24 -9.23 3.15
N PRO A 20 7.07 -9.35 4.21
CA PRO A 20 6.63 -9.18 5.61
C PRO A 20 5.93 -7.84 5.86
N GLU A 21 6.07 -6.88 4.94
CA GLU A 21 5.43 -5.57 5.00
C GLU A 21 3.95 -5.54 4.55
N SER A 22 3.48 -6.60 3.88
CA SER A 22 2.12 -6.63 3.32
C SER A 22 1.02 -6.77 4.37
N SER A 23 1.28 -7.52 5.44
CA SER A 23 0.30 -7.84 6.49
C SER A 23 -0.03 -6.65 7.41
N PHE A 24 0.88 -5.66 7.53
CA PHE A 24 0.64 -4.47 8.35
C PHE A 24 -0.49 -3.56 7.82
N PHE A 25 -0.83 -3.72 6.54
CA PHE A 25 -1.84 -2.92 5.85
C PHE A 25 -3.16 -3.66 5.63
N GLU A 26 -3.35 -4.81 6.30
CA GLU A 26 -4.52 -5.66 6.12
C GLU A 26 -5.52 -5.52 7.26
N CYS A 27 -6.80 -5.48 6.90
CA CYS A 27 -7.87 -5.51 7.88
C CYS A 27 -8.01 -6.92 8.48
N PRO A 28 -8.04 -7.09 9.81
CA PRO A 28 -8.14 -8.40 10.45
C PRO A 28 -9.49 -9.10 10.26
N ILE A 29 -10.50 -8.41 9.70
CA ILE A 29 -11.82 -9.00 9.40
C ILE A 29 -11.87 -9.57 7.98
N CYS A 30 -11.46 -8.80 6.97
CA CYS A 30 -11.53 -9.24 5.56
C CYS A 30 -10.20 -9.76 5.00
N LEU A 31 -9.11 -9.66 5.77
CA LEU A 31 -7.76 -10.10 5.38
C LEU A 31 -7.33 -9.52 4.02
N SER A 32 -7.70 -8.26 3.79
CA SER A 32 -7.41 -7.50 2.59
C SER A 32 -6.96 -6.11 2.99
N THR A 33 -6.33 -5.38 2.07
CA THR A 33 -5.91 -3.99 2.29
C THR A 33 -7.07 -3.15 2.84
N PHE A 34 -6.79 -2.32 3.84
CA PHE A 34 -7.79 -1.46 4.45
C PHE A 34 -8.50 -0.56 3.43
N GLN A 35 -9.82 -0.49 3.55
CA GLN A 35 -10.69 0.43 2.79
C GLN A 35 -11.46 1.31 3.77
N ALA A 36 -11.25 2.62 3.69
CA ALA A 36 -11.76 3.60 4.65
C ALA A 36 -11.48 3.13 6.10
N PRO A 37 -10.20 3.04 6.51
CA PRO A 37 -9.83 2.51 7.80
C PRO A 37 -10.39 3.40 8.92
N VAL A 38 -11.00 2.73 9.89
CA VAL A 38 -11.42 3.34 11.16
C VAL A 38 -10.67 2.68 12.29
N MET A 39 -10.40 3.45 13.34
CA MET A 39 -9.71 3.03 14.55
C MET A 39 -10.65 3.15 15.74
N LEU A 40 -10.69 2.11 16.57
CA LEU A 40 -11.39 2.11 17.84
C LEU A 40 -10.56 2.80 18.93
N ALA A 41 -11.18 3.20 20.05
CA ALA A 41 -10.48 3.73 21.23
C ALA A 41 -9.37 2.78 21.76
N CYS A 42 -9.55 1.46 21.58
CA CYS A 42 -8.55 0.43 21.87
C CYS A 42 -7.40 0.34 20.85
N GLN A 43 -7.32 1.28 19.91
CA GLN A 43 -6.28 1.44 18.87
C GLN A 43 -6.23 0.35 17.79
N HIS A 44 -7.19 -0.58 17.74
CA HIS A 44 -7.31 -1.52 16.64
C HIS A 44 -8.05 -0.91 15.45
N SER A 45 -7.54 -1.14 14.24
CA SER A 45 -8.07 -0.60 12.99
C SER A 45 -8.79 -1.65 12.15
N PHE A 46 -9.85 -1.23 11.44
CA PHE A 46 -10.70 -2.07 10.59
C PHE A 46 -11.19 -1.29 9.37
N CYS A 47 -11.61 -1.96 8.29
CA CYS A 47 -12.41 -1.28 7.27
C CYS A 47 -13.75 -0.83 7.89
N TRP A 48 -14.22 0.38 7.57
CA TRP A 48 -15.49 0.90 8.08
C TRP A 48 -16.65 -0.10 7.87
N LYS A 49 -16.80 -0.62 6.64
CA LYS A 49 -17.85 -1.59 6.30
C LYS A 49 -17.73 -2.91 7.08
N CYS A 50 -16.50 -3.36 7.34
CA CYS A 50 -16.24 -4.59 8.08
C CYS A 50 -16.65 -4.44 9.55
N LEU A 51 -16.24 -3.34 10.19
CA LEU A 51 -16.62 -3.04 11.57
C LEU A 51 -18.13 -2.88 11.71
N GLN A 52 -18.78 -2.14 10.80
CA GLN A 52 -20.23 -1.98 10.82
C GLN A 52 -20.99 -3.30 10.70
N LYS A 53 -20.53 -4.22 9.83
CA LYS A 53 -21.14 -5.54 9.68
C LYS A 53 -20.97 -6.37 10.96
N TYR A 54 -19.76 -6.39 11.53
CA TYR A 54 -19.46 -7.09 12.77
C TYR A 54 -20.31 -6.58 13.94
N MET A 55 -20.43 -5.26 14.11
CA MET A 55 -21.24 -4.67 15.19
C MET A 55 -22.73 -5.02 15.10
N LYS A 56 -23.22 -5.35 13.89
CA LYS A 56 -24.59 -5.82 13.68
C LYS A 56 -24.78 -7.31 14.00
N SER A 57 -23.76 -8.15 13.83
CA SER A 57 -23.85 -9.60 14.07
C SER A 57 -23.40 -10.02 15.46
N ASP A 58 -22.27 -9.51 15.93
CA ASP A 58 -21.53 -10.02 17.10
C ASP A 58 -21.49 -8.98 18.25
N GLY A 59 -22.12 -7.82 18.06
CA GLY A 59 -22.25 -6.77 19.06
C GLY A 59 -21.11 -5.76 19.10
N ARG A 60 -21.19 -4.84 20.07
CA ARG A 60 -20.29 -3.67 20.18
C ARG A 60 -19.02 -3.96 20.99
N MET A 61 -18.20 -4.88 20.48
CA MET A 61 -16.88 -5.22 21.05
C MET A 61 -15.81 -5.20 19.96
N CYS A 62 -14.57 -4.89 20.32
CA CYS A 62 -13.44 -5.00 19.40
C CYS A 62 -13.23 -6.46 18.97
N PRO A 63 -13.17 -6.77 17.66
CA PRO A 63 -12.90 -8.13 17.16
C PRO A 63 -11.55 -8.71 17.60
N VAL A 64 -10.59 -7.87 18.00
CA VAL A 64 -9.23 -8.29 18.36
C VAL A 64 -9.08 -8.46 19.88
N CYS A 65 -9.26 -7.37 20.64
CA CYS A 65 -9.03 -7.38 22.09
C CYS A 65 -10.30 -7.49 22.94
N ARG A 66 -11.49 -7.54 22.30
CA ARG A 66 -12.81 -7.62 22.96
C ARG A 66 -13.19 -6.44 23.86
N GLU A 67 -12.45 -5.34 23.81
CA GLU A 67 -12.83 -4.12 24.52
C GLU A 67 -14.17 -3.56 23.99
N ARG A 68 -15.03 -3.08 24.90
CA ARG A 68 -16.37 -2.59 24.57
C ARG A 68 -16.30 -1.25 23.82
N ILE A 69 -17.07 -1.16 22.73
CA ILE A 69 -17.29 0.08 21.97
C ILE A 69 -18.51 0.77 22.60
N LYS A 70 -18.31 1.90 23.28
CA LYS A 70 -19.36 2.59 24.05
C LYS A 70 -20.34 3.32 23.13
N GLY A 71 -19.86 3.83 22.01
CA GLY A 71 -20.68 4.51 21.01
C GLY A 71 -19.87 4.90 19.78
N ASP A 72 -20.51 5.61 18.86
CA ASP A 72 -19.88 6.01 17.60
C ASP A 72 -18.71 7.00 17.81
N SER A 73 -18.68 7.70 18.95
CA SER A 73 -17.56 8.54 19.38
C SER A 73 -16.26 7.77 19.62
N ASP A 74 -16.34 6.46 19.89
CA ASP A 74 -15.16 5.60 20.07
C ASP A 74 -14.59 5.12 18.72
N ILE A 75 -15.19 5.53 17.60
CA ILE A 75 -14.80 5.15 16.24
C ILE A 75 -14.35 6.39 15.50
N THR A 76 -13.08 6.43 15.11
CA THR A 76 -12.49 7.56 14.39
C THR A 76 -11.88 7.10 13.07
N ARG A 77 -11.81 7.98 12.07
CA ARG A 77 -11.07 7.68 10.84
C ARG A 77 -9.58 7.61 11.14
N ASN A 78 -8.89 6.60 10.60
CA ASN A 78 -7.46 6.50 10.74
C ASN A 78 -6.77 7.19 9.55
N LEU A 79 -6.71 8.53 9.59
CA LEU A 79 -6.14 9.34 8.51
C LEU A 79 -4.66 9.02 8.23
N LEU A 80 -3.89 8.68 9.27
CA LEU A 80 -2.50 8.28 9.12
C LEU A 80 -2.39 7.00 8.28
N LEU A 81 -3.21 6.00 8.59
CA LEU A 81 -3.26 4.76 7.82
C LEU A 81 -3.75 5.01 6.38
N GLU A 82 -4.71 5.92 6.17
CA GLU A 82 -5.09 6.35 4.82
C GLU A 82 -3.92 6.96 4.03
N GLN A 83 -3.11 7.81 4.67
CA GLN A 83 -1.93 8.41 4.05
C GLN A 83 -0.88 7.36 3.68
N LEU A 84 -0.52 6.47 4.62
CA LEU A 84 0.47 5.41 4.37
C LEU A 84 0.04 4.45 3.26
N LEU A 85 -1.24 4.09 3.22
CA LEU A 85 -1.79 3.27 2.13
C LEU A 85 -1.70 3.97 0.77
N SER A 86 -1.83 5.29 0.74
CA SER A 86 -1.72 6.07 -0.50
C SER A 86 -0.28 6.13 -1.02
N GLU A 87 0.71 6.15 -0.12
CA GLU A 87 2.14 6.18 -0.46
C GLU A 87 2.60 4.85 -1.06
N LYS A 88 2.13 3.72 -0.50
CA LYS A 88 2.42 2.37 -1.04
C LYS A 88 2.03 2.21 -2.51
N ASN A 89 1.05 2.96 -3.00
CA ASN A 89 0.59 2.88 -4.39
C ASN A 89 1.45 3.71 -5.37
N LYS A 90 2.35 4.59 -4.88
CA LYS A 90 3.18 5.46 -5.73
C LYS A 90 4.46 4.79 -6.22
N ASP A 91 4.95 3.77 -5.52
CA ASP A 91 6.15 3.02 -5.93
C ASP A 91 5.88 2.00 -7.05
N SER A 92 4.63 1.86 -7.50
CA SER A 92 4.24 0.85 -8.51
C SER A 92 3.91 1.43 -9.90
N THR A 93 4.21 2.70 -10.20
CA THR A 93 4.07 3.26 -11.56
C THR A 93 5.31 4.06 -12.02
N SER A 94 5.99 3.53 -13.07
CA SER A 94 7.17 4.02 -13.83
C SER A 94 8.54 3.76 -13.16
N SER A 95 9.54 3.03 -13.67
CA SER A 95 9.90 2.57 -15.03
C SER A 95 9.75 3.63 -16.13
N VAL A 96 10.72 4.55 -16.24
CA VAL A 96 11.74 4.73 -17.31
C VAL A 96 12.41 6.11 -17.05
N PRO A 97 13.75 6.23 -16.93
CA PRO A 97 14.40 7.55 -16.83
C PRO A 97 14.09 8.39 -18.08
N PRO A 98 13.91 9.72 -17.98
CA PRO A 98 13.67 10.54 -19.17
C PRO A 98 14.79 10.31 -20.17
N ASP A 99 14.44 9.82 -21.37
CA ASP A 99 15.31 9.80 -22.54
C ASP A 99 15.85 11.22 -22.72
N ARG A 100 17.11 11.38 -22.32
CA ARG A 100 17.84 12.63 -22.51
C ARG A 100 18.22 12.64 -23.99
N PRO A 101 17.76 13.60 -24.81
CA PRO A 101 18.20 13.66 -26.19
C PRO A 101 19.72 13.85 -26.23
N ASN A 102 20.39 12.85 -26.79
CA ASN A 102 21.83 12.82 -26.96
C ASN A 102 22.25 13.80 -28.06
N ASN A 103 22.39 15.08 -27.72
CA ASN A 103 23.08 16.03 -28.58
C ASN A 103 24.57 16.02 -28.27
N PHE A 104 25.26 14.99 -28.77
CA PHE A 104 26.67 15.12 -29.10
C PHE A 104 27.09 14.17 -30.22
N VAL A 105 27.04 14.65 -31.46
CA VAL A 105 27.97 14.20 -32.51
C VAL A 105 28.58 15.40 -33.21
N ARG A 106 29.82 15.67 -32.76
CA ARG A 106 31.05 15.94 -33.50
C ARG A 106 31.14 17.13 -34.48
N GLN A 107 32.10 17.97 -34.13
CA GLN A 107 32.90 18.86 -34.97
C GLN A 107 33.19 18.34 -36.39
N THR A 108 33.01 19.23 -37.35
CA THR A 108 33.92 19.38 -38.49
C THR A 108 34.36 20.84 -38.60
N ASN A 109 35.61 21.03 -38.22
CA ASN A 109 36.57 22.07 -38.51
C ASN A 109 36.63 22.49 -40.00
N GLU A 110 36.50 23.79 -40.26
CA GLU A 110 37.13 24.43 -41.42
C GLU A 110 37.54 25.87 -41.07
N SER A 111 38.79 26.20 -41.42
CA SER A 111 39.55 27.39 -41.03
C SER A 111 39.34 28.59 -41.96
N THR A 112 39.93 29.72 -41.58
CA THR A 112 40.23 30.95 -42.37
C THR A 112 39.05 31.90 -42.64
N LYS A 113 39.12 33.23 -42.44
CA LYS A 113 40.23 34.19 -42.34
C LYS A 113 39.82 35.45 -41.55
N THR A 114 40.84 36.05 -40.92
CA THR A 114 41.11 37.47 -40.65
C THR A 114 40.19 38.53 -41.28
N ASP A 115 39.81 39.57 -40.52
CA ASP A 115 40.41 40.92 -40.69
C ASP A 115 39.94 41.94 -39.63
N THR A 116 40.82 42.93 -39.47
CA THR A 116 40.91 43.98 -38.45
C THR A 116 40.25 45.29 -38.94
N ILE A 117 39.97 46.19 -37.98
CA ILE A 117 39.83 47.67 -38.12
C ILE A 117 38.48 48.19 -38.64
N THR A 118 37.76 48.93 -37.77
CA THR A 118 37.55 50.38 -37.93
C THR A 118 37.38 51.00 -36.55
#